data_AF-A0A923YBG1-F1
#
_entry.id   AF-A0A923YBG1-F1
#
_cell.length_a   1.000
_cell.length_b   1.000
_cell.length_c   1.000
_cell.angle_alpha   90.00
_cell.angle_beta   90.00
_cell.angle_gamma   90.00
#
_symmetry.space_group_name_H-M   'P 1'
#
loop_
_entity.id
_entity.type
_entity.pdbx_description
1 polymer ?
#
loop_
_entity_poly.entity_id
_entity_poly.type
_entity_poly.pdbx_seq_one_letter_code
_entity_poly.pdbx_strand_id
1 'polypeptide(L)' 'MSHSSAQADLSRLVGRPVLVVGAGASALIAVASLHQAGARVELVARTAAIDLNLPSVEPRAL' A
#
# COMPACT_ATOMS: atom_id res chain seq x y z
N MET A 1 16.75 -4.40 -2.79
CA MET A 1 15.54 -3.61 -3.09
C MET A 1 14.87 -4.21 -4.32
N SER A 2 13.55 -4.32 -4.35
CA SER A 2 12.80 -4.83 -5.51
C SER A 2 11.57 -3.94 -5.78
N HIS A 3 11.01 -4.05 -6.98
CA HIS A 3 9.84 -3.29 -7.41
C HIS A 3 8.58 -4.15 -7.31
N SER A 4 7.40 -3.54 -7.18
CA SER A 4 6.12 -4.28 -7.05
C SER A 4 5.87 -5.22 -8.24
N SER A 5 6.32 -4.86 -9.44
CA SER A 5 6.23 -5.69 -10.64
C SER A 5 7.03 -6.99 -10.58
N ALA A 6 8.07 -7.05 -9.73
CA ALA A 6 8.87 -8.24 -9.51
C ALA A 6 8.37 -9.08 -8.31
N GLN A 7 7.36 -8.58 -7.59
CA GLN A 7 6.90 -9.15 -6.33
C GLN A 7 5.46 -9.68 -6.47
N ALA A 8 5.31 -10.80 -7.18
CA ALA A 8 4.01 -11.46 -7.37
C ALA A 8 3.51 -12.17 -6.10
N ASP A 9 4.43 -12.54 -5.20
CA ASP A 9 4.14 -13.28 -3.98
C ASP A 9 4.70 -12.52 -2.76
N LEU A 10 3.81 -11.90 -1.99
CA LEU A 10 4.15 -11.15 -0.78
C LEU A 10 4.27 -12.04 0.46
N SER A 11 3.87 -13.31 0.39
CA SER A 11 3.90 -14.27 1.50
C SER A 11 5.31 -14.47 2.06
N ARG A 12 6.32 -14.32 1.19
CA ARG A 12 7.75 -14.42 1.54
C ARG A 12 8.25 -13.31 2.47
N LEU A 13 7.42 -12.30 2.70
CA LEU A 13 7.72 -11.14 3.52
C LEU A 13 6.97 -11.17 4.86
N VAL A 14 6.14 -12.19 5.11
CA VAL A 14 5.41 -12.37 6.37
C VAL A 14 6.37 -12.49 7.54
N GLY A 15 6.04 -11.84 8.66
CA GLY A 15 6.86 -11.84 9.87
C GLY A 15 8.17 -11.05 9.77
N ARG A 16 8.43 -10.37 8.64
CA ARG A 16 9.63 -9.54 8.44
C ARG A 16 9.26 -8.06 8.47
N PRO A 17 10.18 -7.17 8.90
CA PRO A 17 10.01 -5.74 8.71
C PRO A 17 10.13 -5.39 7.22
N VAL A 18 9.13 -4.70 6.67
CA VAL A 18 9.05 -4.32 5.25
C VAL A 18 8.83 -2.82 5.12
N LEU A 19 9.64 -2.17 4.29
CA LEU A 19 9.44 -0.77 3.90
C LEU A 19 8.91 -0.73 2.46
N VAL A 20 7.76 -0.09 2.26
CA VAL A 20 7.19 0.18 0.94
C VAL A 20 7.37 1.65 0.62
N VAL A 21 7.89 1.95 -0.57
CA VAL A 21 8.11 3.33 -1.02
C VAL A 21 7.12 3.64 -2.14
N GLY A 22 6.37 4.74 -1.98
CA GLY A 22 5.40 5.20 -2.97
C GLY A 22 4.11 5.71 -2.34
N ALA A 23 3.23 6.28 -3.17
CA ALA A 23 1.91 6.77 -2.76
C ALA A 23 0.79 6.40 -3.75
N GLY A 24 1.13 5.62 -4.80
CA GLY A 24 0.14 5.16 -5.77
C GLY A 24 -0.59 3.90 -5.30
N ALA A 25 -1.64 3.53 -6.03
CA ALA A 25 -2.47 2.35 -5.73
C ALA A 25 -1.65 1.07 -5.50
N SER A 26 -0.60 0.85 -6.29
CA SER A 26 0.28 -0.32 -6.16
C SER A 26 0.96 -0.41 -4.79
N ALA A 27 1.41 0.72 -4.25
CA ALA A 27 2.06 0.77 -2.94
C ALA A 27 1.04 0.56 -1.82
N LEU A 28 -0.14 1.18 -1.93
CA LEU A 28 -1.20 1.08 -0.93
C LEU A 28 -1.77 -0.34 -0.84
N ILE A 29 -2.03 -0.98 -1.97
CA ILE A 29 -2.48 -2.37 -2.04
C ILE A 29 -1.42 -3.31 -1.43
N ALA A 30 -0.14 -3.10 -1.75
CA ALA A 30 0.93 -3.93 -1.18
C ALA A 30 1.03 -3.80 0.34
N VAL A 31 0.95 -2.58 0.89
CA VAL A 31 0.96 -2.35 2.33
C VAL A 31 -0.24 -2.99 3.00
N ALA A 32 -1.44 -2.82 2.44
CA ALA A 32 -2.66 -3.41 3.00
C ALA A 32 -2.55 -4.95 3.04
N SER A 33 -2.10 -5.57 1.96
CA SER A 33 -1.90 -7.03 1.90
C SER A 33 -0.84 -7.52 2.88
N LEU A 34 0.30 -6.83 2.98
CA LEU A 34 1.37 -7.16 3.93
C LEU A 34 0.89 -7.05 5.38
N HIS A 35 0.16 -5.98 5.70
CA HIS A 35 -0.42 -5.78 7.02
C HIS A 35 -1.43 -6.88 7.37
N GLN A 36 -2.35 -7.22 6.45
CA GLN A 36 -3.31 -8.30 6.65
C GLN A 36 -2.64 -9.67 6.82
N ALA A 37 -1.52 -9.90 6.13
CA ALA A 37 -0.73 -11.12 6.27
C ALA A 37 0.15 -11.14 7.55
N GLY A 38 0.07 -10.12 8.41
CA GLY A 38 0.80 -10.05 9.68
C GLY A 38 2.26 -9.61 9.55
N ALA A 39 2.67 -9.01 8.43
CA ALA A 39 3.99 -8.41 8.32
C ALA A 39 4.05 -7.06 9.05
N ARG A 40 5.22 -6.73 9.61
CA ARG A 40 5.49 -5.39 10.17
C ARG A 40 5.85 -4.47 9.01
N VAL A 41 4.89 -3.72 8.49
CA VAL A 41 5.05 -2.91 7.27
C VAL A 41 4.97 -1.40 7.56
N GLU A 42 5.85 -0.63 6.93
CA GLU A 42 5.85 0.84 6.95
C GLU A 42 5.81 1.40 5.51
N LEU A 43 5.05 2.48 5.32
CA LEU A 43 4.92 3.19 4.04
C LEU A 43 5.71 4.51 4.10
N VAL A 44 6.54 4.77 3.09
CA VAL A 44 7.22 6.04 2.91
C VAL A 44 6.79 6.67 1.60
N ALA A 45 6.27 7.89 1.70
CA ALA A 45 5.80 8.67 0.57
C ALA A 45 6.48 10.04 0.53
N ARG A 46 6.71 10.57 -0.68
CA ARG A 46 7.24 11.92 -0.91
C ARG A 46 6.15 13.01 -0.94
N THR A 47 4.98 12.70 -0.38
CA THR A 47 3.80 13.58 -0.35
C THR A 47 3.31 13.70 1.10
N ALA A 48 2.75 14.85 1.45
CA ALA A 48 2.20 15.12 2.78
C ALA A 48 0.86 14.41 3.02
N ALA A 49 0.15 14.03 1.94
CA ALA A 49 -1.13 13.34 2.01
C ALA A 49 -1.16 12.17 1.03
N ILE A 50 -1.80 11.08 1.45
CA ILE A 50 -2.08 9.91 0.63
C ILE A 50 -3.51 10.03 0.13
N ASP A 51 -3.68 10.02 -1.19
CA ASP A 51 -4.99 9.88 -1.80
C ASP A 51 -5.34 8.38 -1.88
N LEU A 52 -6.35 7.99 -1.12
CA LEU A 52 -6.86 6.62 -1.09
C LEU A 52 -7.86 6.35 -2.23
N ASN A 53 -8.11 7.34 -3.10
CA ASN A 53 -9.15 7.31 -4.14
C ASN A 53 -10.52 6.89 -3.55
N LEU A 54 -10.82 7.40 -2.36
CA LEU A 54 -12.12 7.19 -1.73
C LEU A 54 -13.17 7.95 -2.52
N PRO A 55 -14.37 7.39 -2.70
CA PRO A 55 -15.45 8.11 -3.36
C PRO A 55 -15.66 9.45 -2.65
N SER A 56 -15.80 10.52 -3.44
CA SER A 56 -16.22 11.81 -2.88
C SER A 56 -17.55 11.60 -2.16
N VAL A 57 -17.63 12.04 -0.91
CA VAL A 57 -18.84 11.94 -0.08
C VAL A 57 -19.90 12.96 -0.53
N GLU A 58 -19.62 13.74 -1.58
CA GLU A 58 -20.63 14.61 -2.16
C GLU A 58 -21.84 13.78 -2.61
N PRO A 59 -23.05 14.14 -2.14
CA PRO A 59 -24.26 13.48 -2.57
C PRO A 59 -24.34 13.55 -4.09
N ARG A 60 -24.38 12.40 -4.75
CA ARG A 60 -24.68 12.34 -6.17
C ARG A 60 -26.06 12.96 -6.35
N ALA A 61 -26.13 14.16 -6.93
CA ALA A 61 -27.39 14.76 -7.34
C ALA A 61 -28.05 13.76 -8.31
N LEU A 62 -29.23 13.26 -7.91
CA LEU A 62 -30.09 12.39 -8.70
C LEU A 62 -30.81 13.19 -9.78
#